data_AF-A0A7W1AK78-F1
#
_entry.id   AF-A0A7W1AK78-F1
#
_cell.length_a   1.000
_cell.length_b   1.000
_cell.length_c   1.000
_cell.angle_alpha   90.00
_cell.angle_beta   90.00
_cell.angle_gamma   90.00
#
_symmetry.space_group_name_H-M   'P 1'
#
loop_
_entity.id
_entity.type
_entity.pdbx_description
1 polymer ?
#
loop_
_entity_poly.entity_id
_entity_poly.type
_entity_poly.pdbx_seq_one_letter_code
_entity_poly.pdbx_strand_id
1 'polypeptide(L)' 'TLLIDEGFGTLDPSTLDSALSVLDALQATGRQVGVISHVPALVERVGAHVRVIQRGGGRSEVIVA' A
#
# COMPACT_ATOMS: atom_id res chain seq x y z
N THR A 1 8.97 12.47 2.67
CA THR A 1 8.43 11.10 2.49
C THR A 1 7.49 10.78 3.63
N LEU A 2 6.34 10.16 3.33
CA LEU A 2 5.35 9.66 4.28
C LEU A 2 5.28 8.14 4.12
N LEU A 3 5.35 7.40 5.23
CA LEU A 3 5.14 5.95 5.25
C LEU A 3 3.96 5.66 6.16
N ILE A 4 3.02 4.86 5.65
CA ILE A 4 1.83 4.44 6.37
C ILE A 4 1.87 2.92 6.49
N ASP A 5 1.70 2.43 7.71
CA ASP A 5 1.77 1.01 8.03
C ASP A 5 0.43 0.51 8.56
N GLU A 6 -0.09 -0.54 7.93
CA GLU A 6 -1.32 -1.26 8.25
C GLU A 6 -2.57 -0.38 8.54
N GLY A 7 -3.69 -0.99 8.92
CA GLY A 7 -4.93 -0.27 9.27
C GLY A 7 -5.94 -0.02 8.14
N PHE A 8 -5.59 -0.24 6.87
CA PHE A 8 -6.57 -0.15 5.77
C PHE A 8 -7.58 -1.31 5.76
N GLY A 9 -7.25 -2.43 6.38
CA GLY A 9 -8.12 -3.62 6.44
C GLY A 9 -9.31 -3.50 7.38
N THR A 10 -9.32 -2.50 8.27
CA THR A 10 -10.46 -2.21 9.17
C THR A 10 -11.43 -1.19 8.58
N LEU A 11 -11.08 -0.58 7.43
CA LEU A 11 -11.93 0.38 6.75
C LEU A 11 -12.99 -0.35 5.94
N ASP A 12 -14.20 0.20 5.93
CA ASP A 12 -15.19 -0.18 4.94
C ASP A 12 -14.76 0.28 3.54
N PRO A 13 -15.31 -0.30 2.47
CA PRO A 13 -14.90 0.03 1.09
C PRO A 13 -14.99 1.52 0.74
N SER A 14 -15.97 2.25 1.25
CA SER A 14 -16.14 3.68 0.92
C SER A 14 -15.10 4.56 1.62
N THR A 15 -14.74 4.19 2.85
CA THR A 15 -13.67 4.86 3.60
C THR A 15 -12.30 4.53 3.02
N LEU A 16 -12.08 3.29 2.57
CA LEU A 16 -10.86 2.89 1.87
C LEU A 16 -10.64 3.72 0.60
N ASP A 17 -11.69 3.88 -0.21
CA ASP A 17 -11.65 4.68 -1.44
C ASP A 17 -11.34 6.16 -1.17
N SER A 18 -11.93 6.70 -0.12
CA SER A 18 -11.66 8.07 0.32
C SER A 18 -10.21 8.23 0.77
N ALA A 19 -9.69 7.27 1.55
CA ALA A 19 -8.31 7.28 2.00
C ALA A 19 -7.33 7.21 0.82
N LEU A 20 -7.58 6.32 -0.14
CA LEU A 20 -6.79 6.21 -1.37
C LEU A 20 -6.77 7.52 -2.16
N SER A 21 -7.92 8.19 -2.31
CA SER A 21 -8.02 9.48 -2.99
C SER A 21 -7.16 10.57 -2.31
N VAL A 22 -7.05 10.54 -0.99
CA VAL A 22 -6.18 11.47 -0.23
C VAL A 22 -4.71 11.16 -0.48
N LEU A 23 -4.32 9.88 -0.56
CA LEU A 23 -2.95 9.48 -0.84
C LEU A 23 -2.52 9.92 -2.25
N ASP A 24 -3.40 9.79 -3.23
CA ASP A 24 -3.17 10.27 -4.60
C ASP A 24 -2.99 11.79 -4.63
N ALA A 25 -3.83 12.54 -3.91
CA ALA A 25 -3.69 13.99 -3.80
C ALA A 25 -2.35 14.39 -3.16
N LEU A 26 -1.90 13.68 -2.12
CA LEU A 26 -0.59 13.91 -1.50
C LEU A 26 0.55 13.62 -2.47
N GLN A 27 0.46 12.54 -3.24
CA GLN A 27 1.45 12.21 -4.27
C GLN A 27 1.53 13.30 -5.34
N ALA A 28 0.40 13.86 -5.76
CA ALA A 28 0.33 14.96 -6.72
C ALA A 28 1.01 16.25 -6.24
N THR A 29 1.14 16.46 -4.92
CA THR A 29 1.92 17.58 -4.35
C THR A 29 3.44 17.38 -4.40
N GLY A 30 3.91 16.27 -4.99
CA GLY A 30 5.33 15.90 -5.01
C GLY A 30 5.79 15.21 -3.73
N ARG A 31 4.88 14.86 -2.83
CA ARG A 31 5.21 14.15 -1.59
C ARG A 31 5.28 12.65 -1.89
N GLN A 32 6.43 12.04 -1.66
CA GLN A 32 6.56 10.59 -1.76
C GLN A 32 5.75 9.92 -0.63
N VAL A 33 4.82 9.04 -1.01
CA VAL A 33 3.98 8.24 -0.11
C VAL A 33 4.29 6.77 -0.35
N GLY A 34 4.55 6.02 0.72
CA GLY A 34 4.65 4.56 0.70
C GLY A 34 3.64 3.95 1.66
N VAL A 35 3.01 2.85 1.25
CA VAL A 35 2.00 2.17 2.05
C VAL A 35 2.34 0.70 2.20
N ILE A 36 2.24 0.20 3.43
CA ILE A 36 2.35 -1.22 3.76
C ILE A 36 0.95 -1.73 4.07
N SER A 37 0.47 -2.67 3.26
CA SER A 37 -0.88 -3.21 3.41
C SER A 37 -0.98 -4.62 2.84
N HIS A 38 -1.82 -5.44 3.47
CA HIS A 38 -2.24 -6.74 2.96
C HIS A 38 -3.55 -6.67 2.18
N VAL A 39 -4.15 -5.48 2.04
CA VAL A 39 -5.45 -5.26 1.39
C VAL A 39 -5.29 -5.31 -0.15
N PRO A 40 -5.93 -6.25 -0.86
CA PRO A 40 -5.76 -6.39 -2.32
C PRO A 40 -6.16 -5.13 -3.11
N ALA A 41 -7.23 -4.46 -2.71
CA ALA A 41 -7.71 -3.24 -3.36
C ALA A 41 -6.68 -2.10 -3.38
N LEU A 42 -5.74 -2.07 -2.42
CA LEU A 42 -4.65 -1.10 -2.41
C LEU A 42 -3.63 -1.38 -3.51
N VAL A 43 -3.34 -2.66 -3.75
CA VAL A 43 -2.36 -3.11 -4.76
C VAL A 43 -2.86 -2.83 -6.17
N GLU A 44 -4.15 -2.99 -6.43
CA GLU A 44 -4.74 -2.75 -7.75
C GLU A 44 -4.69 -1.27 -8.18
N ARG A 45 -4.70 -0.33 -7.23
CA ARG A 45 -4.65 1.11 -7.53
C ARG A 45 -3.24 1.67 -7.64
N VAL A 46 -2.27 1.09 -6.93
CA VAL A 46 -0.88 1.57 -6.92
C VAL A 46 -0.05 0.72 -7.89
N GLY A 47 0.28 1.30 -9.05
CA GLY A 47 0.97 0.56 -10.11
C GLY A 47 2.40 0.11 -9.78
N ALA A 48 3.13 0.83 -8.93
CA ALA A 48 4.48 0.46 -8.50
C ALA A 48 4.42 -0.20 -7.13
N HIS A 49 4.89 -1.45 -7.02
CA HIS A 49 4.75 -2.20 -5.77
C HIS A 49 5.96 -3.08 -5.45
N VAL A 50 6.26 -3.18 -4.15
CA VAL A 50 7.24 -4.12 -3.62
C VAL A 50 6.49 -5.27 -2.99
N ARG A 51 6.54 -6.44 -3.64
CA ARG A 51 5.87 -7.65 -3.16
C ARG A 51 6.80 -8.46 -2.27
N VAL A 52 6.36 -8.73 -1.05
CA VAL A 52 7.04 -9.63 -0.11
C VAL A 52 6.35 -11.00 -0.13
N ILE A 53 7.09 -12.05 -0.49
CA ILE A 53 6.58 -13.43 -0.57
C ILE A 53 7.26 -14.28 0.50
N GLN A 54 6.47 -14.93 1.35
CA GLN A 54 7.00 -15.89 2.32
C GLN A 54 7.56 -17.13 1.61
N ARG A 55 8.80 -17.54 1.94
CA ARG A 55 9.48 -18.71 1.36
C ARG A 55 9.63 -19.88 2.34
N GLY A 56 9.17 -19.72 3.58
CA GLY A 56 9.31 -20.71 4.65
C GLY A 56 10.65 -20.58 5.40
N GLY A 57 10.78 -21.30 6.53
CA GLY A 57 12.00 -21.27 7.36
C GLY A 57 12.36 -19.88 7.90
N GLY A 58 11.35 -19.03 8.16
CA GLY A 58 11.53 -17.66 8.64
C GLY A 58 12.08 -16.69 7.58
N ARG A 59 12.07 -17.05 6.30
CA ARG A 59 12.58 -16.22 5.20
C ARG A 59 11.47 -15.70 4.30
N SER A 60 11.73 -14.54 3.72
CA SER A 60 10.90 -13.89 2.72
C SER A 60 11.75 -13.48 1.52
N GLU A 61 11.12 -13.44 0.35
CA GLU A 61 11.68 -12.92 -0.88
C GLU A 61 10.99 -11.61 -1.25
N VAL A 62 11.78 -10.66 -1.75
CA VAL A 62 11.30 -9.33 -2.16
C VAL A 62 11.36 -9.26 -3.68
N ILE A 63 10.23 -8.89 -4.30
CA ILE A 63 10.10 -8.67 -5.74
C ILE A 63 9.66 -7.22 -5.96
N VAL A 64 10.40 -6.49 -6.77
CA VAL A 64 10.01 -5.14 -7.20
C VAL A 64 9.34 -5.26 -8.56
N ALA A 65 8.11 -4.76 -8.68
CA ALA A 65 7.29 -4.78 -9.89
C ALA A 65 6.77 -3.38 -10.22
#